data_AF-A0A6M3LIR7-F1
#
_entry.id   AF-A0A6M3LIR7-F1
#
_cell.length_a   1.000
_cell.length_b   1.000
_cell.length_c   1.000
_cell.angle_alpha   90.00
_cell.angle_beta   90.00
_cell.angle_gamma   90.00
#
_symmetry.space_group_name_H-M   'P 1'
#
loop_
_entity.id
_entity.type
_entity.pdbx_description
1 polymer ?
#
loop_
_entity_poly.entity_id
_entity_poly.type
_entity_poly.pdbx_seq_one_letter_code
_entity_poly.pdbx_strand_id
1 'polypeptide(L)'
;MSYPDENSWWNEFTNDVNATYNEAQEPLNDGKFKWFTRTAYDIGAGLEEEQSRVKHLNELRAQLGLELLPIPEPAPIPPLSEIGIDGIRFIENGKIWKWRGFSDFLLFYLLANGGNLRPIIQNRRNYGANVLRVFGMWPNPPLFRPQDYPHYFDDLNTLADLLAEERMRMEFTVFAGAQIIIPYTNNQLSFFNQVVEVLQPKKNVFIELVNEYKQNGIKPENFSKPSGIISCAGSPLGDEAPPLPAWDYSNIHTRRDTPKWMMQGPESWWYINGFPEFVGVHQPVVNDEPIGAGEVNQEGRRTTDASGLAKLAMDATAFGNGITFHSEDGIYSRFLGPNQDNCARGFFHGCAVGAQL
;
A
#
# COMPACT_ATOMS: atom_id res chain seq x y z
N MET A 1 -4.40 12.27 9.25
CA MET A 1 -5.35 13.01 10.12
C MET A 1 -4.58 14.15 10.75
N SER A 2 -5.19 15.34 10.88
CA SER A 2 -4.64 16.36 11.76
C SER A 2 -4.80 15.89 13.21
N TYR A 3 -3.82 16.16 14.06
CA TYR A 3 -3.99 15.98 15.50
C TYR A 3 -5.11 16.93 15.99
N PRO A 4 -5.91 16.55 17.00
CA PRO A 4 -7.00 17.38 17.47
C PRO A 4 -6.47 18.73 17.94
N ASP A 5 -7.27 19.78 17.77
CA ASP A 5 -6.94 21.10 18.30
C ASP A 5 -6.72 21.04 19.81
N GLU A 6 -5.53 21.46 20.25
CA GLU A 6 -5.11 21.44 21.65
C GLU A 6 -6.03 22.24 22.57
N ASN A 7 -6.71 23.25 22.03
CA ASN A 7 -7.47 24.21 22.83
C ASN A 7 -8.98 23.95 22.88
N SER A 8 -9.58 23.26 21.91
CA SER A 8 -11.02 22.97 21.91
C SER A 8 -11.29 21.51 22.27
N TRP A 9 -10.81 20.59 21.45
CA TRP A 9 -11.14 19.17 21.56
C TRP A 9 -10.69 18.56 22.89
N TRP A 10 -9.45 18.83 23.31
CA TRP A 10 -8.93 18.30 24.57
C TRP A 10 -9.61 18.90 25.80
N ASN A 11 -10.12 20.12 25.71
CA ASN A 11 -10.93 20.72 26.77
C ASN A 11 -12.29 20.04 26.87
N GLU A 12 -12.93 19.74 25.74
CA GLU A 12 -14.16 18.94 25.72
C GLU A 12 -13.94 17.55 26.31
N PHE A 13 -12.90 16.84 25.87
CA PHE A 13 -12.57 15.52 26.40
C PHE A 13 -12.26 15.56 27.91
N THR A 14 -11.56 16.60 28.38
CA THR A 14 -11.33 16.84 29.81
C THR A 14 -12.64 16.98 30.57
N ASN A 15 -13.59 17.74 30.02
CA ASN A 15 -14.90 17.95 30.63
C ASN A 15 -15.69 16.64 30.71
N ASP A 16 -15.65 15.79 29.68
CA ASP A 16 -16.32 14.50 29.69
C ASP A 16 -15.75 13.53 30.73
N VAL A 17 -14.42 13.46 30.84
CA VAL A 17 -13.76 12.65 31.87
C VAL A 17 -14.20 13.14 33.25
N ASN A 18 -14.15 14.45 33.50
CA ASN A 18 -14.59 15.02 34.79
C ASN A 18 -16.08 14.76 35.05
N ALA A 19 -16.94 14.91 34.04
CA ALA A 19 -18.36 14.62 34.15
C ALA A 19 -18.62 13.15 34.51
N THR A 20 -17.86 12.23 33.92
CA THR A 20 -17.98 10.79 34.20
C THR A 20 -17.60 10.45 35.64
N TYR A 21 -16.54 11.05 36.19
CA TYR A 21 -16.21 10.90 37.61
C TYR A 21 -17.30 11.48 38.53
N ASN A 22 -17.82 12.66 38.19
CA ASN A 22 -18.89 13.30 38.96
C ASN A 22 -20.18 12.46 38.96
N GLU A 23 -20.54 11.86 37.81
CA GLU A 23 -21.69 10.95 37.68
C GLU A 23 -21.55 9.73 38.60
N ALA A 24 -20.35 9.14 38.67
CA ALA A 24 -20.04 8.03 39.56
C ALA A 24 -19.94 8.42 41.04
N GLN A 25 -20.01 9.72 41.38
CA GLN A 25 -19.73 10.25 42.72
C GLN A 25 -18.34 9.87 43.25
N GLU A 26 -17.38 9.69 42.34
CA GLU A 26 -16.00 9.29 42.66
C GLU A 26 -15.06 10.50 42.53
N PRO A 27 -14.11 10.70 43.48
CA PRO A 27 -13.17 11.80 43.37
C PRO A 27 -12.22 11.60 42.19
N LEU A 28 -11.84 12.70 41.54
CA LEU A 28 -10.76 12.70 40.56
C LEU A 28 -9.47 12.20 41.23
N ASN A 29 -8.83 11.19 40.63
CA ASN A 29 -7.57 10.65 41.09
C ASN A 29 -6.45 10.84 40.06
N ASP A 30 -5.19 10.66 40.48
CA ASP A 30 -4.00 10.81 39.64
C ASP A 30 -4.01 9.87 38.43
N GLY A 31 -4.76 8.77 38.51
CA GLY A 31 -4.98 7.84 37.42
C GLY A 31 -5.74 8.43 36.21
N LYS A 32 -6.36 9.61 36.34
CA LYS A 32 -7.11 10.23 35.22
C LYS A 32 -6.24 10.57 34.02
N PHE A 33 -4.95 10.85 34.23
CA PHE A 33 -4.03 11.23 33.14
C PHE A 33 -3.90 10.12 32.08
N LYS A 34 -4.09 8.86 32.48
CA LYS A 34 -4.03 7.70 31.57
C LYS A 34 -5.07 7.77 30.45
N TRP A 35 -6.21 8.42 30.68
CA TRP A 35 -7.27 8.49 29.68
C TRP A 35 -6.87 9.42 28.53
N PHE A 36 -6.21 10.53 28.83
CA PHE A 36 -5.69 11.47 27.84
C PHE A 36 -4.59 10.83 27.01
N THR A 37 -3.63 10.16 27.65
CA THR A 37 -2.50 9.54 26.94
C THR A 37 -2.96 8.39 26.04
N ARG A 38 -3.90 7.55 26.50
CA ARG A 38 -4.48 6.49 25.67
C ARG A 38 -5.25 7.04 24.49
N THR A 39 -6.09 8.05 24.73
CA THR A 39 -6.87 8.70 23.67
C THR A 39 -5.97 9.33 22.61
N ALA A 40 -4.92 10.04 23.04
CA ALA A 40 -3.93 10.64 22.15
C ALA A 40 -3.16 9.57 21.38
N TYR A 41 -2.82 8.46 22.04
CA TYR A 41 -2.14 7.34 21.41
C TYR A 41 -3.01 6.69 20.32
N ASP A 42 -4.28 6.42 20.61
CA ASP A 42 -5.22 5.84 19.66
C ASP A 42 -5.43 6.76 18.45
N ILE A 43 -5.55 8.07 18.68
CA ILE A 43 -5.64 9.07 17.60
C ILE A 43 -4.34 9.10 16.77
N GLY A 44 -3.18 9.08 17.44
CA GLY A 44 -1.88 8.97 16.79
C GLY A 44 -1.70 7.66 16.02
N ALA A 45 -2.37 6.58 16.46
CA ALA A 45 -2.42 5.29 15.79
C ALA A 45 -3.49 5.23 14.67
N GLY A 46 -4.24 6.32 14.44
CA GLY A 46 -5.17 6.47 13.33
C GLY A 46 -6.62 6.13 13.63
N LEU A 47 -7.00 6.02 14.91
CA LEU A 47 -8.41 5.97 15.30
C LEU A 47 -9.02 7.39 15.19
N GLU A 48 -10.23 7.51 14.65
CA GLU A 48 -10.91 8.81 14.57
C GLU A 48 -11.13 9.39 15.97
N GLU A 49 -11.06 10.72 16.09
CA GLU A 49 -11.06 11.43 17.37
C GLU A 49 -12.27 11.03 18.24
N GLU A 50 -13.47 11.07 17.67
CA GLU A 50 -14.71 10.74 18.38
C GLU A 50 -14.80 9.25 18.77
N GLN A 51 -14.25 8.37 17.93
CA GLN A 51 -14.19 6.93 18.25
C GLN A 51 -13.22 6.66 19.40
N SER A 52 -12.06 7.32 19.41
CA SER A 52 -11.08 7.26 20.50
C SER A 52 -11.67 7.81 21.80
N ARG A 53 -12.34 8.97 21.74
CA ARG A 53 -13.07 9.59 22.85
C ARG A 53 -14.09 8.63 23.45
N VAL A 54 -15.01 8.10 22.67
CA VAL A 54 -16.08 7.22 23.18
C VAL A 54 -15.51 5.89 23.68
N LYS A 55 -14.49 5.32 23.01
CA LYS A 55 -13.81 4.12 23.49
C LYS A 55 -13.26 4.31 24.90
N HIS A 56 -12.48 5.37 25.13
CA HIS A 56 -11.85 5.57 26.43
C HIS A 56 -12.81 6.09 27.50
N LEU A 57 -13.86 6.83 27.13
CA LEU A 57 -14.96 7.12 28.05
C LEU A 57 -15.71 5.85 28.44
N ASN A 58 -15.94 4.90 27.54
CA ASN A 58 -16.57 3.62 27.86
C ASN A 58 -15.69 2.74 28.75
N GLU A 59 -14.37 2.72 28.54
CA GLU A 59 -13.43 2.06 29.46
C GLU A 59 -13.48 2.68 30.86
N LEU A 60 -13.54 4.02 30.96
CA LEU A 60 -13.69 4.73 32.24
C LEU A 60 -15.04 4.43 32.90
N ARG A 61 -16.15 4.52 32.14
CA ARG A 61 -17.52 4.23 32.63
C ARG A 61 -17.63 2.81 33.14
N ALA A 62 -17.09 1.83 32.40
CA ALA A 62 -17.01 0.44 32.86
C ALA A 62 -16.22 0.30 34.17
N GLN A 63 -15.08 1.01 34.29
CA GLN A 63 -14.29 1.00 35.53
C GLN A 63 -15.06 1.58 36.72
N LEU A 64 -15.95 2.55 36.49
CA LEU A 64 -16.74 3.23 37.51
C LEU A 64 -18.14 2.61 37.72
N GLY A 65 -18.47 1.50 37.03
CA GLY A 65 -19.78 0.85 37.15
C GLY A 65 -20.94 1.64 36.53
N LEU A 66 -20.66 2.52 35.56
CA LEU A 66 -21.66 3.31 34.84
C LEU A 66 -22.12 2.60 33.55
N GLU A 67 -23.33 2.96 33.08
CA GLU A 67 -23.85 2.51 31.78
C GLU A 67 -22.98 3.02 30.63
N LEU A 68 -22.66 2.18 29.63
CA LEU A 68 -21.81 2.56 28.51
C LEU A 68 -22.50 3.56 27.57
N LEU A 69 -21.74 4.50 27.04
CA LEU A 69 -22.17 5.40 25.97
C LEU A 69 -22.39 4.60 24.68
N PRO A 70 -23.37 5.00 23.85
CA PRO A 70 -23.52 4.44 22.52
C PRO A 70 -22.24 4.65 21.72
N ILE A 71 -21.74 3.58 21.09
CA ILE A 71 -20.59 3.69 20.19
C ILE A 71 -21.07 4.47 18.96
N PRO A 72 -20.44 5.61 18.64
CA PRO A 72 -20.83 6.40 17.47
C PRO A 72 -20.69 5.50 16.24
N GLU A 73 -21.72 5.52 15.39
CA GLU A 73 -21.59 4.89 14.09
C GLU A 73 -20.39 5.54 13.38
N PRO A 74 -19.50 4.75 12.75
CA PRO A 74 -18.41 5.31 11.98
C PRO A 74 -19.00 6.28 10.96
N ALA A 75 -18.47 7.51 10.91
CA ALA A 75 -18.85 8.43 9.86
C ALA A 75 -18.71 7.73 8.50
N PRO A 76 -19.63 7.97 7.54
CA PRO A 76 -19.51 7.40 6.21
C PRO A 76 -18.11 7.70 5.66
N ILE A 77 -17.35 6.65 5.36
CA ILE A 77 -16.01 6.80 4.81
C ILE A 77 -16.17 7.47 3.44
N PRO A 78 -15.59 8.66 3.21
CA PRO A 78 -15.69 9.29 1.91
C PRO A 78 -15.03 8.39 0.86
N PRO A 79 -15.61 8.27 -0.35
CA PRO A 79 -15.04 7.45 -1.40
C PRO A 79 -13.63 7.93 -1.74
N LEU A 80 -12.75 7.01 -2.14
CA LEU A 80 -11.42 7.37 -2.63
C LEU A 80 -11.55 8.29 -3.84
N SER A 81 -10.83 9.40 -3.81
CA SER A 81 -10.71 10.27 -4.97
C SER A 81 -9.96 9.58 -6.10
N GLU A 82 -10.27 10.00 -7.31
CA GLU A 82 -9.59 9.56 -8.51
C GLU A 82 -8.15 10.09 -8.53
N ILE A 83 -7.21 9.22 -8.90
CA ILE A 83 -5.83 9.62 -9.16
C ILE A 83 -5.75 10.03 -10.63
N GLY A 84 -5.19 11.20 -10.89
CA GLY A 84 -4.82 11.67 -12.22
C GLY A 84 -3.31 11.74 -12.39
N ILE A 85 -2.89 12.10 -13.60
CA ILE A 85 -1.48 12.30 -13.96
C ILE A 85 -1.30 13.70 -14.52
N ASP A 86 -0.29 14.40 -13.99
CA ASP A 86 0.14 15.71 -14.48
C ASP A 86 1.65 15.69 -14.70
N GLY A 87 2.05 15.56 -15.97
CA GLY A 87 3.44 15.37 -16.37
C GLY A 87 4.07 14.17 -15.66
N ILE A 88 5.05 14.44 -14.79
CA ILE A 88 5.82 13.42 -14.06
C ILE A 88 5.21 13.06 -12.70
N ARG A 89 3.98 13.48 -12.40
CA ARG A 89 3.38 13.38 -11.05
C ARG A 89 2.02 12.69 -11.05
N PHE A 90 1.75 11.91 -10.01
CA PHE A 90 0.38 11.55 -9.64
C PHE A 90 -0.29 12.70 -8.89
N ILE A 91 -1.55 12.97 -9.21
CA ILE A 91 -2.35 14.03 -8.59
C ILE A 91 -3.63 13.44 -7.99
N GLU A 92 -3.96 13.84 -6.77
CA GLU A 92 -5.23 13.53 -6.11
C GLU A 92 -5.84 14.84 -5.59
N ASN A 93 -7.06 15.18 -6.02
CA ASN A 93 -7.75 16.42 -5.63
C ASN A 93 -6.88 17.69 -5.76
N GLY A 94 -6.12 17.79 -6.86
CA GLY A 94 -5.23 18.92 -7.14
C GLY A 94 -3.94 18.98 -6.32
N LYS A 95 -3.64 17.96 -5.51
CA LYS A 95 -2.39 17.84 -4.75
C LYS A 95 -1.54 16.70 -5.30
N ILE A 96 -0.22 16.81 -5.15
CA ILE A 96 0.68 15.70 -5.45
C ILE A 96 0.34 14.54 -4.54
N TRP A 97 0.15 13.38 -5.16
CA TRP A 97 -0.06 12.13 -4.46
C TRP A 97 1.21 11.29 -4.55
N LYS A 98 1.61 10.69 -3.42
CA LYS A 98 2.81 9.84 -3.33
C LYS A 98 2.42 8.39 -3.10
N TRP A 99 3.00 7.52 -3.91
CA TRP A 99 2.84 6.08 -3.84
C TRP A 99 3.60 5.52 -2.63
N ARG A 100 2.89 4.82 -1.75
CA ARG A 100 3.45 4.13 -0.59
C ARG A 100 2.91 2.71 -0.62
N GLY A 101 3.55 1.90 -1.45
CA GLY A 101 3.11 0.57 -1.77
C GLY A 101 3.54 -0.44 -0.71
N PHE A 102 2.79 -1.53 -0.64
CA PHE A 102 3.15 -2.74 0.09
C PHE A 102 2.93 -3.95 -0.81
N SER A 103 3.93 -4.82 -0.95
CA SER A 103 3.79 -6.06 -1.71
C SER A 103 3.00 -7.10 -0.92
N ASP A 104 1.84 -7.46 -1.45
CA ASP A 104 0.94 -8.49 -0.94
C ASP A 104 0.52 -9.41 -2.11
N PHE A 105 1.50 -10.10 -2.71
CA PHE A 105 1.32 -10.78 -4.00
C PHE A 105 0.18 -11.79 -4.01
N LEU A 106 0.05 -12.58 -2.94
CA LEU A 106 -0.96 -13.64 -2.83
C LEU A 106 -2.25 -13.19 -2.14
N LEU A 107 -2.49 -11.88 -1.97
CA LEU A 107 -3.71 -11.38 -1.34
C LEU A 107 -4.95 -11.83 -2.12
N PHE A 108 -4.87 -11.80 -3.45
CA PHE A 108 -5.98 -12.23 -4.29
C PHE A 108 -6.20 -13.75 -4.22
N TYR A 109 -5.13 -14.54 -4.20
CA TYR A 109 -5.21 -15.98 -3.96
C TYR A 109 -5.93 -16.29 -2.63
N LEU A 110 -5.64 -15.54 -1.56
CA LEU A 110 -6.32 -15.73 -0.28
C LEU A 110 -7.82 -15.45 -0.38
N LEU A 111 -8.23 -14.37 -1.07
CA LEU A 111 -9.65 -14.07 -1.29
C LEU A 111 -10.36 -15.19 -2.06
N ALA A 112 -9.78 -15.62 -3.18
CA ALA A 112 -10.34 -16.64 -4.04
C ALA A 112 -10.47 -18.02 -3.35
N ASN A 113 -9.78 -18.20 -2.21
CA ASN A 113 -9.90 -19.36 -1.32
C ASN A 113 -10.74 -19.09 -0.05
N GLY A 114 -11.52 -18.01 -0.02
CA GLY A 114 -12.41 -17.65 1.07
C GLY A 114 -11.73 -17.07 2.31
N GLY A 115 -10.49 -16.59 2.19
CA GLY A 115 -9.74 -15.98 3.28
C GLY A 115 -10.27 -14.61 3.69
N ASN A 116 -10.24 -14.31 5.00
CA ASN A 116 -10.56 -12.98 5.51
C ASN A 116 -9.34 -12.05 5.37
N LEU A 117 -9.43 -11.08 4.46
CA LEU A 117 -8.30 -10.19 4.14
C LEU A 117 -8.21 -8.95 5.03
N ARG A 118 -9.31 -8.53 5.67
CA ARG A 118 -9.36 -7.25 6.41
C ARG A 118 -8.23 -7.10 7.43
N PRO A 119 -7.88 -8.12 8.25
CA PRO A 119 -6.78 -7.99 9.21
C PRO A 119 -5.43 -7.69 8.55
N ILE A 120 -5.15 -8.26 7.38
CA ILE A 120 -3.91 -8.02 6.63
C ILE A 120 -3.91 -6.60 6.07
N ILE A 121 -5.00 -6.21 5.40
CA ILE A 121 -5.16 -4.89 4.78
C ILE A 121 -5.03 -3.78 5.84
N GLN A 122 -5.72 -3.93 6.97
CA GLN A 122 -5.67 -2.98 8.08
C GLN A 122 -4.27 -2.90 8.69
N ASN A 123 -3.57 -4.02 8.82
CA ASN A 123 -2.18 -4.03 9.27
C ASN A 123 -1.26 -3.23 8.33
N ARG A 124 -1.42 -3.36 7.00
CA ARG A 124 -0.62 -2.57 6.03
C ARG A 124 -0.91 -1.09 6.12
N ARG A 125 -2.19 -0.75 6.21
CA ARG A 125 -2.64 0.63 6.40
C ARG A 125 -2.03 1.23 7.66
N ASN A 126 -1.95 0.46 8.75
CA ASN A 126 -1.36 0.91 10.02
C ASN A 126 0.16 1.20 9.92
N TYR A 127 0.88 0.64 8.95
CA TYR A 127 2.25 1.07 8.67
C TYR A 127 2.31 2.40 7.90
N GLY A 128 1.24 2.79 7.21
CA GLY A 128 1.18 3.98 6.37
C GLY A 128 1.12 3.69 4.87
N ALA A 129 0.91 2.43 4.47
CA ALA A 129 0.69 2.07 3.08
C ALA A 129 -0.61 2.69 2.55
N ASN A 130 -0.63 3.07 1.27
CA ASN A 130 -1.84 3.52 0.56
C ASN A 130 -2.10 2.77 -0.75
N VAL A 131 -1.19 1.86 -1.14
CA VAL A 131 -1.35 0.91 -2.25
C VAL A 131 -0.94 -0.49 -1.79
N LEU A 132 -1.68 -1.51 -2.20
CA LEU A 132 -1.25 -2.90 -2.15
C LEU A 132 -0.95 -3.39 -3.57
N ARG A 133 0.24 -3.94 -3.77
CA ARG A 133 0.64 -4.59 -5.01
C ARG A 133 0.26 -6.07 -4.94
N VAL A 134 -0.63 -6.50 -5.82
CA VAL A 134 -1.29 -7.81 -5.80
C VAL A 134 -1.16 -8.49 -7.16
N PHE A 135 -0.87 -9.79 -7.17
CA PHE A 135 -0.70 -10.53 -8.42
C PHE A 135 -1.97 -11.25 -8.83
N GLY A 136 -2.28 -11.21 -10.14
CA GLY A 136 -3.37 -11.98 -10.73
C GLY A 136 -3.07 -13.47 -10.92
N MET A 137 -1.79 -13.84 -10.87
CA MET A 137 -1.37 -15.24 -11.01
C MET A 137 -0.01 -15.43 -10.35
N TRP A 138 0.34 -16.68 -10.00
CA TRP A 138 1.60 -16.99 -9.33
C TRP A 138 2.05 -18.41 -9.68
N PRO A 139 3.27 -18.59 -10.23
CA PRO A 139 3.72 -19.90 -10.74
C PRO A 139 4.34 -20.78 -9.65
N ASN A 140 4.68 -20.22 -8.48
CA ASN A 140 5.31 -20.95 -7.39
C ASN A 140 4.27 -21.47 -6.40
N PRO A 141 4.59 -22.44 -5.53
CA PRO A 141 3.68 -22.83 -4.45
C PRO A 141 3.37 -21.69 -3.46
N PRO A 142 2.10 -21.49 -3.05
CA PRO A 142 0.91 -22.13 -3.59
C PRO A 142 0.61 -21.64 -5.02
N LEU A 143 0.44 -22.58 -5.95
CA LEU A 143 0.20 -22.26 -7.37
C LEU A 143 -1.15 -21.54 -7.52
N PHE A 144 -1.14 -20.34 -8.11
CA PHE A 144 -2.36 -19.56 -8.36
C PHE A 144 -2.55 -19.37 -9.87
N ARG A 145 -3.44 -20.18 -10.45
CA ARG A 145 -3.80 -20.12 -11.87
C ARG A 145 -5.25 -19.65 -12.00
N PRO A 146 -5.56 -18.56 -12.71
CA PRO A 146 -6.93 -18.08 -12.88
C PRO A 146 -7.91 -19.15 -13.37
N GLN A 147 -7.44 -20.10 -14.20
CA GLN A 147 -8.25 -21.19 -14.75
C GLN A 147 -8.78 -22.17 -13.71
N ASP A 148 -8.18 -22.21 -12.51
CA ASP A 148 -8.61 -23.09 -11.41
C ASP A 148 -9.74 -22.45 -10.58
N TYR A 149 -10.12 -21.19 -10.86
CA TYR A 149 -11.09 -20.41 -10.08
C TYR A 149 -12.25 -19.92 -10.98
N PRO A 150 -13.39 -20.62 -11.00
CA PRO A 150 -14.54 -20.25 -11.86
C PRO A 150 -15.09 -18.83 -11.62
N HIS A 151 -14.91 -18.30 -10.41
CA HIS A 151 -15.34 -16.96 -10.00
C HIS A 151 -14.21 -15.92 -10.04
N TYR A 152 -13.08 -16.21 -10.70
CA TYR A 152 -11.90 -15.35 -10.69
C TYR A 152 -12.21 -13.87 -10.96
N PHE A 153 -13.00 -13.56 -11.99
CA PHE A 153 -13.30 -12.17 -12.34
C PHE A 153 -14.28 -11.49 -11.36
N ASP A 154 -15.23 -12.25 -10.80
CA ASP A 154 -16.13 -11.76 -9.75
C ASP A 154 -15.35 -11.49 -8.45
N ASP A 155 -14.42 -12.38 -8.10
CA ASP A 155 -13.53 -12.23 -6.95
C ASP A 155 -12.57 -11.06 -7.14
N LEU A 156 -12.10 -10.81 -8.37
CA LEU A 156 -11.28 -9.65 -8.70
C LEU A 156 -12.04 -8.34 -8.49
N ASN A 157 -13.30 -8.27 -8.95
CA ASN A 157 -14.19 -7.15 -8.67
C ASN A 157 -14.36 -6.96 -7.15
N THR A 158 -14.62 -8.06 -6.43
CA THR A 158 -14.79 -8.08 -4.98
C THR A 158 -13.55 -7.58 -4.24
N LEU A 159 -12.35 -7.96 -4.70
CA LEU A 159 -11.09 -7.48 -4.12
C LEU A 159 -10.94 -5.96 -4.26
N ALA A 160 -11.21 -5.43 -5.46
CA ALA A 160 -11.12 -4.00 -5.71
C ALA A 160 -12.08 -3.20 -4.82
N ASP A 161 -13.32 -3.69 -4.65
CA ASP A 161 -14.32 -3.09 -3.77
C ASP A 161 -13.89 -3.15 -2.29
N LEU A 162 -13.42 -4.31 -1.83
CA LEU A 162 -12.91 -4.48 -0.47
C LEU A 162 -11.75 -3.52 -0.14
N LEU A 163 -10.81 -3.35 -1.08
CA LEU A 163 -9.70 -2.42 -0.90
C LEU A 163 -10.19 -0.96 -0.87
N ALA A 164 -11.16 -0.60 -1.70
CA ALA A 164 -11.77 0.74 -1.66
C ALA A 164 -12.43 1.02 -0.30
N GLU A 165 -13.19 0.05 0.24
CA GLU A 165 -13.80 0.13 1.57
C GLU A 165 -12.76 0.32 2.68
N GLU A 166 -11.60 -0.35 2.57
CA GLU A 166 -10.49 -0.21 3.52
C GLU A 166 -9.58 1.00 3.25
N ARG A 167 -9.97 1.88 2.30
CA ARG A 167 -9.24 3.09 1.88
C ARG A 167 -7.85 2.79 1.30
N MET A 168 -7.71 1.64 0.67
CA MET A 168 -6.51 1.19 -0.01
C MET A 168 -6.71 1.20 -1.53
N ARG A 169 -5.63 1.52 -2.25
CA ARG A 169 -5.56 1.32 -3.69
C ARG A 169 -4.91 -0.02 -4.00
N MET A 170 -5.22 -0.55 -5.18
CA MET A 170 -4.62 -1.77 -5.69
C MET A 170 -3.73 -1.44 -6.86
N GLU A 171 -2.50 -1.89 -6.85
CA GLU A 171 -1.78 -2.17 -8.08
C GLU A 171 -1.97 -3.64 -8.42
N PHE A 172 -2.66 -3.91 -9.53
CA PHE A 172 -2.92 -5.27 -9.96
C PHE A 172 -1.96 -5.66 -11.07
N THR A 173 -1.00 -6.51 -10.73
CA THR A 173 -0.06 -7.09 -11.69
C THR A 173 -0.69 -8.27 -12.39
N VAL A 174 -1.08 -8.10 -13.66
CA VAL A 174 -1.88 -9.09 -14.39
C VAL A 174 -1.11 -10.39 -14.60
N PHE A 175 0.15 -10.29 -15.03
CA PHE A 175 0.98 -11.45 -15.34
C PHE A 175 2.18 -11.58 -14.40
N ALA A 176 2.28 -12.73 -13.73
CA ALA A 176 3.50 -13.20 -13.09
C ALA A 176 3.60 -14.72 -13.32
N GLY A 177 4.57 -15.14 -14.13
CA GLY A 177 4.72 -16.54 -14.57
C GLY A 177 3.83 -16.92 -15.77
N ALA A 178 3.49 -15.98 -16.66
CA ALA A 178 2.60 -16.28 -17.79
C ALA A 178 3.19 -17.31 -18.76
N GLN A 179 4.52 -17.41 -18.88
CA GLN A 179 5.18 -18.47 -19.65
C GLN A 179 4.87 -19.89 -19.15
N ILE A 180 4.40 -20.03 -17.91
CA ILE A 180 3.96 -21.31 -17.32
C ILE A 180 2.43 -21.42 -17.34
N ILE A 181 1.72 -20.34 -16.99
CA ILE A 181 0.28 -20.38 -16.70
C ILE A 181 -0.58 -20.10 -17.94
N ILE A 182 -0.20 -19.13 -18.76
CA ILE A 182 -0.91 -18.71 -19.99
C ILE A 182 0.13 -18.47 -21.10
N PRO A 183 0.75 -19.53 -21.65
CA PRO A 183 1.95 -19.37 -22.49
C PRO A 183 1.70 -18.80 -23.89
N TYR A 184 0.45 -18.79 -24.35
CA TYR A 184 0.11 -18.37 -25.72
C TYR A 184 -0.38 -16.92 -25.76
N THR A 185 0.22 -16.10 -26.64
CA THR A 185 -0.07 -14.65 -26.74
C THR A 185 -1.54 -14.33 -26.95
N ASN A 186 -2.28 -15.08 -27.78
CA ASN A 186 -3.71 -14.84 -27.97
C ASN A 186 -4.52 -15.03 -26.67
N ASN A 187 -4.15 -16.01 -25.85
CA ASN A 187 -4.79 -16.25 -24.55
C ASN A 187 -4.39 -15.16 -23.55
N GLN A 188 -3.15 -14.68 -23.59
CA GLN A 188 -2.69 -13.55 -22.76
C GLN A 188 -3.48 -12.28 -23.11
N LEU A 189 -3.66 -11.95 -24.40
CA LEU A 189 -4.45 -10.80 -24.84
C LEU A 189 -5.90 -10.90 -24.39
N SER A 190 -6.53 -12.07 -24.58
CA SER A 190 -7.90 -12.31 -24.13
C SER A 190 -8.05 -12.19 -22.62
N PHE A 191 -7.09 -12.69 -21.85
CA PHE A 191 -7.08 -12.59 -20.39
C PHE A 191 -6.90 -11.14 -19.91
N PHE A 192 -5.94 -10.41 -20.50
CA PHE A 192 -5.70 -9.01 -20.18
C PHE A 192 -6.94 -8.14 -20.42
N ASN A 193 -7.63 -8.34 -21.56
CA ASN A 193 -8.84 -7.59 -21.87
C ASN A 193 -9.97 -7.85 -20.86
N GLN A 194 -10.15 -9.09 -20.39
CA GLN A 194 -11.13 -9.41 -19.35
C GLN A 194 -10.77 -8.77 -18.01
N VAL A 195 -9.49 -8.75 -17.63
CA VAL A 195 -9.03 -8.04 -16.43
C VAL A 195 -9.30 -6.54 -16.53
N VAL A 196 -8.99 -5.92 -17.68
CA VAL A 196 -9.26 -4.50 -17.93
C VAL A 196 -10.76 -4.21 -17.85
N GLU A 197 -11.61 -5.05 -18.46
CA GLU A 197 -13.07 -4.88 -18.41
C GLU A 197 -13.62 -4.85 -16.98
N VAL A 198 -13.13 -5.75 -16.11
CA VAL A 198 -13.54 -5.81 -14.70
C VAL A 198 -13.05 -4.61 -13.90
N LEU A 199 -11.80 -4.19 -14.12
CA LEU A 199 -11.13 -3.21 -13.26
C LEU A 199 -11.29 -1.76 -13.74
N GLN A 200 -11.56 -1.52 -15.02
CA GLN A 200 -11.65 -0.17 -15.60
C GLN A 200 -12.66 0.76 -14.88
N PRO A 201 -13.81 0.28 -14.37
CA PRO A 201 -14.72 1.10 -13.58
C PRO A 201 -14.20 1.47 -12.17
N LYS A 202 -13.11 0.86 -11.70
CA LYS A 202 -12.61 0.97 -10.32
C LYS A 202 -11.58 2.10 -10.17
N LYS A 203 -11.97 3.17 -9.49
CA LYS A 203 -11.14 4.38 -9.30
C LYS A 203 -9.94 4.21 -8.37
N ASN A 204 -9.88 3.11 -7.62
CA ASN A 204 -8.82 2.79 -6.68
C ASN A 204 -7.80 1.80 -7.26
N VAL A 205 -7.78 1.57 -8.57
CA VAL A 205 -6.96 0.53 -9.20
C VAL A 205 -5.97 1.12 -10.20
N PHE A 206 -4.73 0.64 -10.11
CA PHE A 206 -3.68 0.73 -11.11
C PHE A 206 -3.48 -0.65 -11.73
N ILE A 207 -3.20 -0.71 -13.03
CA ILE A 207 -2.87 -1.97 -13.71
C ILE A 207 -1.38 -1.99 -14.07
N GLU A 208 -0.69 -3.02 -13.62
CA GLU A 208 0.61 -3.40 -14.17
C GLU A 208 0.40 -4.59 -15.11
N LEU A 209 0.82 -4.47 -16.38
CA LEU A 209 0.68 -5.56 -17.34
C LEU A 209 1.39 -6.82 -16.85
N VAL A 210 2.65 -6.72 -16.42
CA VAL A 210 3.47 -7.88 -16.10
C VAL A 210 4.57 -7.54 -15.12
N ASN A 211 4.80 -8.43 -14.15
CA ASN A 211 6.01 -8.40 -13.35
C ASN A 211 7.20 -8.83 -14.22
N GLU A 212 8.29 -8.07 -14.29
CA GLU A 212 9.56 -8.47 -14.93
C GLU A 212 9.42 -9.20 -16.27
N TYR A 213 8.96 -8.50 -17.31
CA TYR A 213 8.45 -9.11 -18.55
C TYR A 213 9.44 -10.07 -19.22
N LYS A 214 10.75 -9.82 -19.12
CA LYS A 214 11.83 -10.65 -19.68
C LYS A 214 11.85 -12.08 -19.15
N GLN A 215 11.32 -12.33 -17.95
CA GLN A 215 11.27 -13.65 -17.35
C GLN A 215 9.85 -14.17 -17.09
N ASN A 216 8.82 -13.39 -17.41
CA ASN A 216 7.42 -13.75 -17.13
C ASN A 216 6.58 -14.02 -18.40
N GLY A 217 7.23 -14.16 -19.56
CA GLY A 217 6.57 -14.66 -20.77
C GLY A 217 5.68 -13.66 -21.50
N ILE A 218 5.82 -12.36 -21.18
CA ILE A 218 5.07 -11.28 -21.80
C ILE A 218 6.02 -10.41 -22.62
N LYS A 219 5.53 -9.99 -23.77
CA LYS A 219 6.18 -9.02 -24.64
C LYS A 219 5.30 -7.77 -24.66
N PRO A 220 5.66 -6.70 -23.92
CA PRO A 220 4.81 -5.51 -23.80
C PRO A 220 4.38 -4.91 -25.13
N GLU A 221 5.20 -5.02 -26.18
CA GLU A 221 4.91 -4.53 -27.53
C GLU A 221 3.71 -5.22 -28.21
N ASN A 222 3.26 -6.37 -27.70
CA ASN A 222 2.06 -7.05 -28.19
C ASN A 222 0.76 -6.49 -27.59
N PHE A 223 0.84 -5.63 -26.57
CA PHE A 223 -0.31 -5.13 -25.82
C PHE A 223 -0.51 -3.63 -26.08
N SER A 224 -1.77 -3.21 -26.09
CA SER A 224 -2.12 -1.79 -26.12
C SER A 224 -2.40 -1.30 -24.71
N LYS A 225 -1.99 -0.07 -24.42
CA LYS A 225 -2.37 0.62 -23.19
C LYS A 225 -3.91 0.66 -23.06
N PRO A 226 -4.48 0.21 -21.94
CA PRO A 226 -5.92 0.29 -21.71
C PRO A 226 -6.38 1.74 -21.54
N SER A 227 -7.58 2.07 -22.02
CA SER A 227 -8.18 3.40 -21.86
C SER A 227 -8.97 3.50 -20.56
N GLY A 228 -8.89 4.64 -19.88
CA GLY A 228 -9.74 4.97 -18.73
C GLY A 228 -9.32 4.31 -17.40
N ILE A 229 -8.13 3.71 -17.35
CA ILE A 229 -7.51 3.20 -16.11
C ILE A 229 -6.01 3.47 -16.15
N ILE A 230 -5.43 3.92 -15.03
CA ILE A 230 -3.98 4.18 -14.96
C ILE A 230 -3.23 2.86 -15.05
N SER A 231 -2.26 2.79 -15.95
CA SER A 231 -1.56 1.55 -16.23
C SER A 231 -0.07 1.72 -16.55
N CYS A 232 0.71 0.66 -16.27
CA CYS A 232 2.08 0.52 -16.74
C CYS A 232 2.27 -0.82 -17.47
N ALA A 233 3.26 -0.87 -18.36
CA ALA A 233 3.56 -2.08 -19.12
C ALA A 233 4.46 -3.08 -18.36
N GLY A 234 4.73 -2.81 -17.07
CA GLY A 234 5.66 -3.56 -16.24
C GLY A 234 7.09 -3.08 -16.32
N SER A 235 7.95 -3.78 -15.59
CA SER A 235 9.41 -3.59 -15.58
C SER A 235 10.12 -4.72 -16.34
N PRO A 236 11.35 -4.50 -16.81
CA PRO A 236 12.24 -5.56 -17.32
C PRO A 236 12.86 -6.35 -16.15
N LEU A 237 14.18 -6.58 -16.13
CA LEU A 237 14.87 -7.09 -14.93
C LEU A 237 15.37 -5.92 -14.06
N GLY A 238 15.93 -6.23 -12.89
CA GLY A 238 16.57 -5.23 -12.05
C GLY A 238 17.66 -4.45 -12.79
N ASP A 239 17.71 -3.13 -12.58
CA ASP A 239 18.69 -2.19 -13.19
C ASP A 239 18.51 -1.94 -14.69
N GLU A 240 17.37 -2.32 -15.27
CA GLU A 240 17.10 -2.10 -16.67
C GLU A 240 15.99 -1.04 -16.89
N ALA A 241 16.11 -0.32 -18.00
CA ALA A 241 15.15 0.73 -18.34
C ALA A 241 13.75 0.17 -18.66
N PRO A 242 12.68 0.83 -18.18
CA PRO A 242 11.31 0.41 -18.46
C PRO A 242 11.00 0.44 -19.96
N PRO A 243 10.04 -0.36 -20.43
CA PRO A 243 9.69 -0.43 -21.85
C PRO A 243 9.17 0.93 -22.36
N LEU A 244 9.55 1.25 -23.60
CA LEU A 244 9.09 2.44 -24.34
C LEU A 244 8.27 2.02 -25.58
N PRO A 245 7.24 2.79 -26.00
CA PRO A 245 6.72 3.97 -25.32
C PRO A 245 6.07 3.58 -23.98
N ALA A 246 6.30 4.42 -22.97
CA ALA A 246 5.76 4.20 -21.65
C ALA A 246 4.23 4.48 -21.64
N TRP A 247 3.49 3.89 -20.70
CA TRP A 247 2.02 4.00 -20.65
C TRP A 247 1.54 5.24 -19.90
N ASP A 248 0.96 5.08 -18.70
CA ASP A 248 0.59 6.20 -17.83
C ASP A 248 1.70 6.48 -16.81
N TYR A 249 2.25 5.41 -16.24
CA TYR A 249 3.40 5.45 -15.34
C TYR A 249 4.37 4.32 -15.68
N SER A 250 5.55 4.35 -15.07
CA SER A 250 6.56 3.31 -15.21
C SER A 250 6.91 2.72 -13.86
N ASN A 251 6.95 1.39 -13.80
CA ASN A 251 7.57 0.65 -12.74
C ASN A 251 9.05 0.41 -13.09
N ILE A 252 9.94 0.59 -12.12
CA ILE A 252 11.35 0.18 -12.18
C ILE A 252 11.67 -0.80 -11.06
N HIS A 253 12.56 -1.75 -11.36
CA HIS A 253 13.12 -2.64 -10.35
C HIS A 253 14.57 -2.25 -10.14
N THR A 254 14.89 -1.78 -8.95
CA THR A 254 16.26 -1.37 -8.64
C THR A 254 17.11 -2.58 -8.26
N ARG A 255 18.42 -2.38 -8.27
CA ARG A 255 19.37 -3.42 -7.85
C ARG A 255 19.21 -3.79 -6.37
N ARG A 256 19.83 -4.89 -5.99
CA ARG A 256 19.71 -5.44 -4.64
C ARG A 256 21.08 -5.67 -3.97
N ASP A 257 22.18 -5.49 -4.68
CA ASP A 257 23.52 -5.67 -4.14
C ASP A 257 23.95 -4.49 -3.25
N THR A 258 24.71 -4.81 -2.20
CA THR A 258 25.27 -3.82 -1.26
C THR A 258 26.56 -3.23 -1.86
N PRO A 259 26.83 -1.92 -1.69
CA PRO A 259 26.03 -0.91 -0.98
C PRO A 259 24.97 -0.25 -1.86
N LYS A 260 24.78 -0.71 -3.10
CA LYS A 260 24.05 0.02 -4.13
C LYS A 260 22.59 0.19 -3.79
N TRP A 261 21.90 -0.84 -3.31
CA TRP A 261 20.47 -0.76 -2.97
C TRP A 261 20.12 0.40 -2.02
N MET A 262 21.04 0.82 -1.14
CA MET A 262 20.85 1.96 -0.21
C MET A 262 20.93 3.34 -0.88
N MET A 263 21.41 3.39 -2.12
CA MET A 263 21.66 4.62 -2.88
C MET A 263 20.71 4.78 -4.07
N GLN A 264 19.72 3.88 -4.23
CA GLN A 264 18.90 3.83 -5.44
C GLN A 264 17.61 4.63 -5.39
N GLY A 265 17.25 5.21 -4.24
CA GLY A 265 16.07 6.07 -4.19
C GLY A 265 16.08 7.19 -5.25
N PRO A 266 17.20 7.89 -5.47
CA PRO A 266 17.32 8.88 -6.54
C PRO A 266 17.28 8.30 -7.97
N GLU A 267 17.35 6.98 -8.18
CA GLU A 267 17.29 6.37 -9.52
C GLU A 267 15.99 6.67 -10.26
N SER A 268 14.88 6.83 -9.53
CA SER A 268 13.61 7.26 -10.10
C SER A 268 13.77 8.56 -10.90
N TRP A 269 14.59 9.51 -10.43
CA TRP A 269 14.85 10.76 -11.13
C TRP A 269 15.56 10.53 -12.47
N TRP A 270 16.53 9.62 -12.52
CA TRP A 270 17.25 9.28 -13.76
C TRP A 270 16.33 8.59 -14.77
N TYR A 271 15.43 7.71 -14.33
CA TYR A 271 14.44 7.11 -15.23
C TYR A 271 13.39 8.11 -15.71
N ILE A 272 13.01 9.09 -14.89
CA ILE A 272 12.09 10.17 -15.31
C ILE A 272 12.74 11.06 -16.37
N ASN A 273 13.97 11.53 -16.14
CA ASN A 273 14.60 12.59 -16.92
C ASN A 273 15.55 12.09 -18.02
N GLY A 274 15.95 10.82 -17.93
CA GLY A 274 16.93 10.22 -18.82
C GLY A 274 18.37 10.33 -18.33
N PHE A 275 19.23 9.59 -19.02
CA PHE A 275 20.70 9.54 -18.90
C PHE A 275 21.27 9.19 -20.30
N PRO A 276 22.59 9.24 -20.57
CA PRO A 276 23.12 9.17 -21.93
C PRO A 276 22.62 8.01 -22.81
N GLU A 277 22.31 6.86 -22.21
CA GLU A 277 21.81 5.66 -22.88
C GLU A 277 20.29 5.50 -22.86
N PHE A 278 19.56 6.36 -22.14
CA PHE A 278 18.11 6.28 -21.97
C PHE A 278 17.46 7.65 -21.97
N VAL A 279 16.50 7.86 -22.88
CA VAL A 279 15.87 9.18 -23.08
C VAL A 279 15.03 9.67 -21.89
N GLY A 280 14.66 8.78 -20.97
CA GLY A 280 13.73 9.08 -19.88
C GLY A 280 12.28 8.76 -20.26
N VAL A 281 11.47 8.43 -19.27
CA VAL A 281 10.04 8.13 -19.49
C VAL A 281 9.15 9.37 -19.45
N HIS A 282 9.62 10.47 -18.85
CA HIS A 282 8.90 11.75 -18.72
C HIS A 282 7.47 11.62 -18.17
N GLN A 283 7.26 10.68 -17.25
CA GLN A 283 5.99 10.38 -16.59
C GLN A 283 6.26 9.90 -15.15
N PRO A 284 5.25 9.63 -14.31
CA PRO A 284 5.49 9.11 -12.98
C PRO A 284 6.28 7.79 -13.00
N VAL A 285 7.27 7.70 -12.11
CA VAL A 285 8.06 6.48 -11.88
C VAL A 285 7.89 6.02 -10.44
N VAL A 286 7.60 4.72 -10.28
CA VAL A 286 7.52 4.02 -9.01
C VAL A 286 8.57 2.92 -8.98
N ASN A 287 9.29 2.80 -7.87
CA ASN A 287 10.15 1.64 -7.64
C ASN A 287 9.32 0.54 -6.97
N ASP A 288 8.79 -0.41 -7.75
CA ASP A 288 7.91 -1.42 -7.17
C ASP A 288 8.63 -2.63 -6.64
N GLU A 289 9.91 -2.89 -6.94
CA GLU A 289 10.64 -4.02 -6.35
C GLU A 289 12.08 -3.72 -5.87
N PRO A 290 12.23 -2.86 -4.84
CA PRO A 290 13.52 -2.68 -4.16
C PRO A 290 14.03 -3.97 -3.48
N ILE A 291 15.15 -3.87 -2.75
CA ILE A 291 15.56 -4.93 -1.80
C ILE A 291 14.39 -5.28 -0.87
N GLY A 292 14.17 -6.58 -0.63
CA GLY A 292 13.12 -7.01 0.29
C GLY A 292 13.60 -7.00 1.75
N ALA A 293 12.67 -6.85 2.69
CA ALA A 293 12.90 -7.17 4.09
C ALA A 293 12.78 -8.69 4.32
N GLY A 294 13.62 -9.25 5.18
CA GLY A 294 13.51 -10.64 5.61
C GLY A 294 13.80 -10.78 7.09
N GLU A 295 13.56 -11.96 7.66
CA GLU A 295 13.96 -12.21 9.06
C GLU A 295 15.47 -12.36 9.22
N VAL A 296 16.16 -12.71 8.13
CA VAL A 296 17.62 -12.87 8.07
C VAL A 296 18.14 -12.10 6.86
N ASN A 297 19.29 -11.44 7.02
CA ASN A 297 20.01 -10.81 5.92
C ASN A 297 20.42 -11.87 4.89
N GLN A 298 20.09 -11.62 3.62
CA GLN A 298 20.50 -12.44 2.47
C GLN A 298 21.06 -11.47 1.43
N GLU A 299 22.38 -11.47 1.25
CA GLU A 299 23.05 -10.55 0.34
C GLU A 299 22.43 -10.58 -1.07
N GLY A 300 22.11 -9.41 -1.62
CA GLY A 300 21.47 -9.30 -2.93
C GLY A 300 19.98 -9.64 -2.98
N ARG A 301 19.34 -9.98 -1.85
CA ARG A 301 17.94 -10.44 -1.84
C ARG A 301 17.10 -9.89 -0.69
N ARG A 302 17.58 -10.00 0.55
CA ARG A 302 16.87 -9.58 1.77
C ARG A 302 17.75 -8.81 2.73
N THR A 303 17.15 -7.85 3.42
CA THR A 303 17.81 -7.08 4.49
C THR A 303 16.98 -7.09 5.77
N THR A 304 17.63 -6.92 6.92
CA THR A 304 17.03 -6.60 8.22
C THR A 304 17.34 -5.15 8.63
N ASP A 305 18.00 -4.37 7.78
CA ASP A 305 18.39 -2.99 8.05
C ASP A 305 17.23 -2.01 7.81
N ALA A 306 16.46 -1.77 8.88
CA ALA A 306 15.36 -0.81 8.87
C ALA A 306 15.82 0.62 8.54
N SER A 307 17.05 1.00 8.89
CA SER A 307 17.56 2.35 8.65
C SER A 307 17.91 2.57 7.18
N GLY A 308 18.53 1.58 6.54
CA GLY A 308 18.77 1.56 5.11
C GLY A 308 17.47 1.59 4.30
N LEU A 309 16.44 0.84 4.72
CA LEU A 309 15.12 0.88 4.08
C LEU A 309 14.40 2.21 4.28
N ALA A 310 14.51 2.83 5.45
CA ALA A 310 13.98 4.18 5.70
C ALA A 310 14.60 5.21 4.75
N LYS A 311 15.93 5.20 4.61
CA LYS A 311 16.64 6.09 3.70
C LYS A 311 16.24 5.84 2.24
N LEU A 312 16.22 4.59 1.80
CA LEU A 312 15.80 4.22 0.45
C LEU A 312 14.40 4.75 0.13
N ALA A 313 13.46 4.55 1.05
CA ALA A 313 12.07 4.98 0.87
C ALA A 313 11.91 6.50 0.85
N MET A 314 12.65 7.21 1.72
CA MET A 314 12.71 8.67 1.72
C MET A 314 13.19 9.20 0.37
N ASP A 315 14.34 8.70 -0.12
CA ASP A 315 14.92 9.15 -1.37
C ASP A 315 14.00 8.82 -2.56
N ALA A 316 13.44 7.61 -2.64
CA ALA A 316 12.53 7.23 -3.73
C ALA A 316 11.26 8.07 -3.76
N THR A 317 10.75 8.45 -2.58
CA THR A 317 9.57 9.29 -2.47
C THR A 317 9.88 10.75 -2.82
N ALA A 318 11.05 11.27 -2.43
CA ALA A 318 11.45 12.64 -2.71
C ALA A 318 11.80 12.86 -4.19
N PHE A 319 12.60 11.96 -4.78
CA PHE A 319 13.11 12.07 -6.15
C PHE A 319 12.22 11.41 -7.21
N GLY A 320 11.27 10.58 -6.79
CA GLY A 320 10.32 9.88 -7.67
C GLY A 320 8.86 10.14 -7.28
N ASN A 321 8.01 9.16 -7.60
CA ASN A 321 6.59 9.20 -7.24
C ASN A 321 6.23 8.22 -6.12
N GLY A 322 7.21 7.46 -5.64
CA GLY A 322 7.07 6.58 -4.50
C GLY A 322 7.75 5.24 -4.71
N ILE A 323 7.45 4.31 -3.81
CA ILE A 323 8.14 3.02 -3.70
C ILE A 323 7.20 2.00 -3.03
N THR A 324 7.44 0.73 -3.32
CA THR A 324 6.69 -0.39 -2.73
C THR A 324 7.58 -1.17 -1.75
N PHE A 325 7.11 -1.34 -0.51
CA PHE A 325 7.79 -2.16 0.50
C PHE A 325 7.70 -3.63 0.14
N HIS A 326 8.84 -4.29 0.03
CA HIS A 326 8.94 -5.73 -0.21
C HIS A 326 9.32 -6.49 1.04
N SER A 327 8.73 -7.66 1.24
CA SER A 327 9.07 -8.53 2.36
C SER A 327 8.83 -10.01 2.04
N GLU A 328 9.50 -10.92 2.76
CA GLU A 328 9.27 -12.36 2.64
C GLU A 328 7.83 -12.73 2.99
N ASP A 329 7.29 -12.17 4.07
CA ASP A 329 5.91 -12.43 4.50
C ASP A 329 4.88 -11.73 3.61
N GLY A 330 5.21 -10.57 3.04
CA GLY A 330 4.36 -9.86 2.07
C GLY A 330 4.13 -10.66 0.79
N ILE A 331 5.12 -11.39 0.29
CA ILE A 331 4.94 -12.30 -0.86
C ILE A 331 3.77 -13.28 -0.63
N TYR A 332 3.59 -13.74 0.60
CA TYR A 332 2.53 -14.68 0.97
C TYR A 332 1.33 -14.03 1.66
N SER A 333 1.28 -12.70 1.69
CA SER A 333 0.25 -11.92 2.38
C SER A 333 0.03 -12.33 3.84
N ARG A 334 1.13 -12.47 4.59
CA ARG A 334 1.12 -12.83 6.01
C ARG A 334 1.43 -11.64 6.89
N PHE A 335 1.12 -11.75 8.19
CA PHE A 335 1.67 -10.81 9.16
C PHE A 335 3.20 -10.90 9.15
N LEU A 336 3.84 -9.73 9.28
CA LEU A 336 5.29 -9.64 9.26
C LEU A 336 5.90 -10.25 10.53
N GLY A 337 6.99 -10.99 10.37
CA GLY A 337 7.88 -11.30 11.47
C GLY A 337 8.54 -10.04 12.08
N PRO A 338 9.22 -10.17 13.24
CA PRO A 338 9.69 -9.03 14.02
C PRO A 338 10.69 -8.15 13.27
N ASN A 339 11.64 -8.72 12.51
CA ASN A 339 12.62 -7.90 11.79
C ASN A 339 11.96 -7.22 10.57
N GLN A 340 11.04 -7.91 9.89
CA GLN A 340 10.29 -7.31 8.79
C GLN A 340 9.34 -6.20 9.27
N ASP A 341 8.69 -6.34 10.43
CA ASP A 341 7.86 -5.29 11.06
C ASP A 341 8.69 -4.03 11.34
N ASN A 342 9.87 -4.20 11.94
CA ASN A 342 10.78 -3.08 12.20
C ASN A 342 11.22 -2.40 10.88
N CYS A 343 11.53 -3.19 9.86
CA CYS A 343 11.85 -2.69 8.52
C CYS A 343 10.69 -1.92 7.88
N ALA A 344 9.46 -2.43 7.98
CA ALA A 344 8.27 -1.75 7.46
C ALA A 344 8.07 -0.40 8.13
N ARG A 345 8.17 -0.33 9.47
CA ARG A 345 8.07 0.94 10.21
C ARG A 345 9.11 1.95 9.74
N GLY A 346 10.37 1.53 9.60
CA GLY A 346 11.45 2.38 9.08
C GLY A 346 11.14 2.86 7.66
N PHE A 347 10.77 1.95 6.77
CA PHE A 347 10.44 2.24 5.37
C PHE A 347 9.32 3.28 5.25
N PHE A 348 8.17 3.06 5.90
CA PHE A 348 7.03 3.97 5.76
C PHE A 348 7.24 5.30 6.50
N HIS A 349 8.04 5.32 7.58
CA HIS A 349 8.55 6.58 8.13
C HIS A 349 9.38 7.35 7.08
N GLY A 350 10.28 6.66 6.39
CA GLY A 350 11.05 7.22 5.28
C GLY A 350 10.16 7.81 4.18
N CYS A 351 9.15 7.06 3.72
CA CYS A 351 8.15 7.58 2.76
C CYS A 351 7.48 8.87 3.25
N ALA A 352 7.07 8.93 4.52
CA ALA A 352 6.39 10.10 5.08
C ALA A 352 7.30 11.34 5.09
N VAL A 353 8.59 11.17 5.43
CA VAL A 353 9.59 12.25 5.38
C VAL A 353 9.84 12.68 3.94
N GLY A 354 10.08 11.72 3.03
CA GLY A 354 10.36 12.00 1.62
C GLY A 354 9.21 12.70 0.89
N ALA A 355 7.96 12.49 1.33
CA ALA A 355 6.79 13.17 0.77
C ALA A 355 6.67 14.65 1.16
N GLN A 356 7.44 15.12 2.16
CA GLN A 356 7.47 16.51 2.61
C GLN A 356 8.56 17.34 1.91
N LEU A 357 9.50 16.67 1.23
CA LEU A 357 10.53 17.27 0.40
C LEU A 357 10.00 17.52 -1.02
#